data_AF-A0AAW1UZN5-F1
#
_entry.id   AF-A0AAW1UZN5-F1
#
_cell.length_a   1.000
_cell.length_b   1.000
_cell.length_c   1.000
_cell.angle_alpha   90.00
_cell.angle_beta   90.00
_cell.angle_gamma   90.00
#
_symmetry.space_group_name_H-M   'P 1'
#
loop_
_entity.id
_entity.type
_entity.pdbx_description
1 polymer ?
#
loop_
_entity_poly.entity_id
_entity_poly.type
_entity_poly.pdbx_seq_one_letter_code
_entity_poly.pdbx_strand_id
1 'polypeptide(L)'
;MSSESKISLHLDVNNGMDRVTELVQTRLIECGWRDQVRLACRKALTENNDKKVPTVDELIAAVTPKARGMVPDSVKKELLHELELILVNVDRAGYAKHF
;
A
#
# COMPACT_ATOMS: atom_id res chain seq x y z
N MET A 1 16.62 22.20 8.21
CA MET A 1 15.55 21.41 7.57
C MET A 1 15.45 20.07 8.28
N SER A 2 14.24 19.66 8.70
CA SER A 2 13.98 18.37 9.35
C SER A 2 14.24 17.20 8.38
N SER A 3 14.62 16.03 8.90
CA SER A 3 14.85 14.81 8.11
C SER A 3 13.62 14.40 7.30
N GLU A 4 12.42 14.58 7.85
CA GLU A 4 11.15 14.31 7.16
C GLU A 4 10.95 15.16 5.90
N SER A 5 11.32 16.44 5.97
CA SER A 5 11.20 17.36 4.83
C SER A 5 12.14 17.00 3.68
N LYS A 6 13.31 16.41 3.97
CA LYS A 6 14.26 15.95 2.96
C LYS A 6 13.75 14.69 2.25
N ILE A 7 13.15 13.76 3.00
CA ILE A 7 12.55 12.54 2.46
C ILE A 7 11.40 12.90 1.52
N SER A 8 10.47 13.77 1.97
CA SER A 8 9.33 14.19 1.15
C SER A 8 9.76 14.86 -0.15
N LEU A 9 10.73 15.77 -0.11
CA LEU A 9 11.23 16.47 -1.30
C LEU A 9 11.92 15.50 -2.28
N HIS A 10 12.70 14.54 -1.77
CA HIS A 10 13.40 13.61 -2.66
C HIS A 10 12.47 12.58 -3.30
N LEU A 11 11.44 12.12 -2.58
CA LEU A 11 10.39 11.26 -3.13
C LEU A 11 9.66 11.96 -4.28
N ASP A 12 9.44 13.27 -4.17
CA ASP A 12 8.83 14.09 -5.22
C ASP A 12 9.77 14.22 -6.43
N VAL A 13 11.05 14.55 -6.21
CA VAL A 13 12.04 14.75 -7.30
C VAL A 13 12.35 13.46 -8.10
N ASN A 14 12.27 12.28 -7.48
CA ASN A 14 12.68 11.02 -8.11
C ASN A 14 11.50 10.09 -8.44
N ASN A 15 10.28 10.62 -8.42
CA ASN A 15 9.07 9.84 -8.59
C ASN A 15 9.01 8.63 -7.64
N GLY A 16 9.61 8.77 -6.45
CA GLY A 16 9.74 7.69 -5.48
C GLY A 16 8.38 7.23 -4.99
N MET A 17 7.42 8.15 -4.84
CA MET A 17 6.06 7.81 -4.43
C MET A 17 5.32 6.96 -5.45
N ASP A 18 5.51 7.21 -6.74
CA ASP A 18 4.93 6.40 -7.82
C ASP A 18 5.52 5.00 -7.84
N ARG A 19 6.85 4.88 -7.69
CA ARG A 19 7.55 3.58 -7.60
C ARG A 19 7.10 2.77 -6.40
N VAL A 20 6.94 3.42 -5.24
CA VAL A 20 6.38 2.84 -4.02
C VAL A 20 4.97 2.32 -4.26
N THR A 21 4.13 3.15 -4.90
CA THR A 21 2.73 2.81 -5.18
C THR A 21 2.62 1.62 -6.13
N GLU A 22 3.37 1.64 -7.23
CA GLU A 22 3.41 0.57 -8.22
C GLU A 22 3.88 -0.76 -7.62
N LEU A 23 4.96 -0.72 -6.81
CA LEU A 23 5.49 -1.90 -6.12
C LEU A 23 4.45 -2.52 -5.20
N VAL A 24 3.84 -1.72 -4.33
CA VAL A 24 2.83 -2.19 -3.37
C VAL A 24 1.62 -2.79 -4.12
N GLN A 25 1.13 -2.11 -5.16
CA GLN A 25 0.01 -2.62 -5.96
C GLN A 25 0.36 -3.94 -6.63
N THR A 26 1.54 -4.05 -7.23
CA THR A 26 2.01 -5.27 -7.91
C THR A 26 2.05 -6.44 -6.94
N ARG A 27 2.70 -6.28 -5.77
CA ARG A 27 2.81 -7.37 -4.80
C ARG A 27 1.45 -7.77 -4.19
N LEU A 28 0.56 -6.82 -3.96
CA LEU A 28 -0.81 -7.12 -3.50
C LEU A 28 -1.63 -7.87 -4.56
N ILE A 29 -1.38 -7.64 -5.85
CA ILE A 29 -2.02 -8.41 -6.92
C ILE A 29 -1.43 -9.83 -6.98
N GLU A 30 -0.11 -9.95 -7.01
CA GLU A 30 0.60 -11.22 -7.16
C GLU A 30 0.36 -12.19 -5.99
N CYS A 31 0.29 -11.68 -4.76
CA CYS A 31 -0.04 -12.52 -3.61
C CYS A 31 -1.55 -12.86 -3.49
N GLY A 32 -2.36 -12.43 -4.45
CA GLY A 32 -3.80 -12.71 -4.50
C GLY A 32 -4.65 -11.87 -3.55
N TRP A 33 -4.06 -10.90 -2.83
CA TRP A 33 -4.78 -10.04 -1.88
C TRP A 33 -5.94 -9.30 -2.55
N ARG A 34 -5.74 -8.76 -3.77
CA ARG A 34 -6.80 -8.06 -4.51
C ARG A 34 -8.05 -8.93 -4.70
N ASP A 35 -7.87 -10.20 -5.02
CA ASP A 35 -8.98 -11.12 -5.27
C ASP A 35 -9.68 -11.54 -3.98
N GLN A 36 -8.91 -11.70 -2.89
CA GLN A 36 -9.45 -11.94 -1.55
C GLN A 36 -10.30 -10.76 -1.05
N VAL A 37 -9.85 -9.52 -1.25
CA VAL A 37 -10.64 -8.32 -0.92
C VAL A 37 -11.90 -8.25 -1.78
N ARG A 38 -11.79 -8.53 -3.09
CA ARG A 38 -12.97 -8.59 -3.97
C ARG A 38 -13.99 -9.63 -3.51
N LEU A 39 -13.53 -10.78 -3.01
CA LEU A 39 -14.39 -11.80 -2.43
C LEU A 39 -15.02 -11.32 -1.11
N ALA A 40 -14.27 -10.64 -0.25
CA ALA A 40 -14.79 -10.06 0.99
C ALA A 40 -15.88 -9.03 0.73
N CYS A 41 -15.72 -8.18 -0.29
CA CYS A 41 -16.77 -7.25 -0.72
C CYS A 41 -18.03 -7.98 -1.17
N ARG A 42 -17.90 -9.02 -2.01
CA ARG A 42 -19.06 -9.82 -2.46
C ARG A 42 -19.79 -10.45 -1.29
N LYS A 43 -19.06 -11.03 -0.33
CA LYS A 43 -19.65 -11.61 0.88
C LYS A 43 -20.40 -10.56 1.71
N ALA A 44 -19.80 -9.39 1.92
CA ALA A 44 -20.44 -8.31 2.67
C ALA A 44 -21.74 -7.80 1.99
N LEU A 45 -21.84 -7.88 0.67
CA LEU A 45 -23.05 -7.57 -0.08
C LEU A 45 -24.13 -8.66 0.07
N THR A 46 -23.74 -9.94 0.14
CA THR A 46 -24.68 -11.08 0.18
C THR A 46 -25.07 -11.54 1.59
N GLU A 47 -24.25 -11.27 2.61
CA GLU A 47 -24.52 -11.68 4.01
C GLU A 47 -25.73 -10.95 4.62
N ASN A 48 -26.22 -9.89 3.97
CA ASN A 48 -27.41 -9.15 4.36
C ASN A 48 -28.67 -9.71 3.68
N ASN A 49 -29.04 -10.95 4.02
CA ASN A 49 -30.34 -11.55 3.68
C ASN A 49 -31.47 -10.71 4.34
N ASP A 50 -32.08 -9.77 3.60
CA ASP A 50 -33.20 -8.89 3.99
C ASP A 50 -32.87 -7.47 4.51
N LYS A 51 -31.63 -6.98 4.37
CA LYS A 51 -31.30 -5.56 4.65
C LYS A 51 -31.01 -4.77 3.38
N LYS A 52 -31.23 -3.45 3.46
CA LYS A 52 -30.85 -2.47 2.43
C LYS A 52 -29.41 -2.71 1.98
N VAL A 53 -29.17 -2.65 0.66
CA VAL A 53 -27.83 -2.69 0.06
C VAL A 53 -26.94 -1.65 0.74
N PRO A 54 -25.78 -2.04 1.32
CA PRO A 54 -24.92 -1.10 2.02
C PRO A 54 -24.39 -0.04 1.06
N THR A 55 -24.20 1.17 1.58
CA THR A 55 -23.54 2.24 0.83
C THR A 55 -22.07 1.89 0.60
N VAL A 56 -21.41 2.62 -0.33
CA VAL A 56 -19.97 2.43 -0.58
C VAL A 56 -19.17 2.67 0.70
N ASP A 57 -19.50 3.69 1.49
CA ASP A 57 -18.79 4.01 2.73
C ASP A 57 -18.98 2.92 3.80
N GLU A 58 -20.19 2.37 3.93
CA GLU A 58 -20.47 1.24 4.82
C GLU A 58 -19.68 -0.02 4.40
N LEU A 59 -19.59 -0.28 3.09
CA LEU A 59 -18.81 -1.38 2.55
C LEU A 59 -17.31 -1.18 2.82
N ILE A 60 -16.79 0.03 2.62
CA ILE A 60 -15.40 0.39 2.92
C ILE A 60 -15.12 0.18 4.41
N ALA A 61 -15.98 0.70 5.30
CA ALA A 61 -15.83 0.57 6.74
C ALA A 61 -15.82 -0.91 7.18
N ALA A 62 -16.66 -1.74 6.58
CA ALA A 62 -16.74 -3.17 6.90
C ALA A 62 -15.57 -4.00 6.35
N VAL A 63 -15.10 -3.69 5.14
CA VAL A 63 -14.10 -4.52 4.44
C VAL A 63 -12.66 -4.09 4.73
N THR A 64 -12.38 -2.79 4.89
CA THR A 64 -11.02 -2.25 5.12
C THR A 64 -10.25 -2.94 6.25
N PRO A 65 -10.79 -3.14 7.47
CA PRO A 65 -10.04 -3.81 8.53
C PRO A 65 -9.70 -5.27 8.18
N LYS A 66 -10.63 -6.00 7.53
CA LYS A 66 -10.39 -7.36 7.04
C LYS A 66 -9.30 -7.38 5.98
N ALA A 67 -9.40 -6.48 5.00
CA ALA A 67 -8.43 -6.33 3.92
C ALA A 67 -7.02 -6.06 4.47
N ARG A 68 -6.86 -5.14 5.43
CA ARG A 68 -5.56 -4.89 6.08
C ARG A 68 -5.01 -6.13 6.79
N GLY A 69 -5.87 -6.92 7.43
CA GLY A 69 -5.51 -8.19 8.08
C GLY A 69 -5.16 -9.32 7.09
N MET A 70 -5.62 -9.26 5.85
CA MET A 70 -5.38 -10.27 4.81
C MET A 70 -4.00 -10.18 4.16
N VAL A 71 -3.25 -9.08 4.36
CA VAL A 71 -1.90 -8.96 3.78
C VAL A 71 -0.97 -9.96 4.47
N PRO A 72 -0.33 -10.90 3.74
CA PRO A 72 0.58 -11.87 4.32
C PRO A 72 1.81 -11.20 4.94
N ASP A 73 2.31 -11.73 6.05
CA ASP A 73 3.49 -11.17 6.73
C ASP A 73 4.77 -11.27 5.89
N SER A 74 4.87 -12.28 5.02
CA SER A 74 5.96 -12.37 4.03
C SER A 74 5.96 -11.18 3.09
N VAL A 75 4.78 -10.80 2.57
CA VAL A 75 4.61 -9.66 1.66
C VAL A 75 4.88 -8.34 2.39
N LYS A 76 4.46 -8.19 3.65
CA LYS A 76 4.79 -7.00 4.46
C LYS A 76 6.30 -6.83 4.64
N LYS A 77 7.01 -7.92 4.94
CA LYS A 77 8.47 -7.92 5.12
C LYS A 77 9.19 -7.59 3.83
N GLU A 78 8.77 -8.20 2.72
CA GLU A 78 9.32 -7.91 1.40
C GLU A 78 9.10 -6.44 1.01
N LEU A 79 7.86 -5.95 1.13
CA LEU A 79 7.54 -4.55 0.84
C LEU A 79 8.35 -3.61 1.73
N LEU A 80 8.45 -3.86 3.03
CA LEU A 80 9.25 -3.03 3.92
C LEU A 80 10.71 -2.97 3.45
N HIS A 81 11.31 -4.10 3.11
CA HIS A 81 12.69 -4.17 2.63
C HIS A 81 12.89 -3.36 1.33
N GLU A 82 12.01 -3.54 0.36
CA GLU A 82 12.09 -2.82 -0.92
C GLU A 82 11.84 -1.31 -0.77
N LEU A 83 10.92 -0.92 0.12
CA LEU A 83 10.68 0.48 0.46
C LEU A 83 11.90 1.10 1.14
N GLU A 84 12.54 0.39 2.07
CA GLU A 84 13.82 0.80 2.65
C GLU A 84 14.89 1.00 1.57
N LEU A 85 14.98 0.14 0.55
CA LEU A 85 15.93 0.32 -0.56
C LEU A 85 15.61 1.56 -1.40
N ILE A 86 14.33 1.83 -1.69
CA ILE A 86 13.93 3.06 -2.39
C ILE A 86 14.33 4.29 -1.58
N LEU A 87 14.15 4.25 -0.26
CA LEU A 87 14.48 5.34 0.68
C LEU A 87 15.98 5.45 1.03
N VAL A 88 16.76 4.38 0.97
CA VAL A 88 18.23 4.43 1.16
C VAL A 88 18.90 4.95 -0.11
N ASN A 89 18.38 4.59 -1.29
CA ASN A 89 18.83 5.18 -2.55
C ASN A 89 18.53 6.69 -2.62
N VAL A 90 17.52 7.17 -1.86
CA VAL A 90 17.29 8.61 -1.64
C VAL A 90 18.47 9.28 -0.94
N ASP A 91 19.04 8.65 0.09
CA ASP A 91 20.18 9.21 0.82
C ASP A 91 21.49 9.17 0.00
N ARG A 92 21.69 8.13 -0.82
CA ARG A 92 22.94 7.93 -1.58
C ARG A 92 23.11 8.93 -2.73
N ALA A 93 22.02 9.33 -3.40
CA ALA A 93 22.04 10.35 -4.45
C ALA A 93 22.32 11.76 -3.90
N GLY A 94 21.98 12.03 -2.63
CA GLY A 94 22.34 13.27 -1.93
C GLY A 94 23.85 13.40 -1.66
N TYR A 95 24.54 12.28 -1.44
CA TYR A 95 26.01 12.25 -1.28
C TYR A 95 26.78 12.31 -2.60
N ALA A 96 26.20 11.82 -3.71
CA ALA A 96 26.85 11.83 -5.02
C ALA A 96 26.95 13.23 -5.67
N LYS A 97 26.27 14.25 -5.13
CA LYS A 97 26.36 15.64 -5.61
C LYS A 97 27.39 16.51 -4.87
N HIS A 98 28.24 15.91 -4.03
CA HIS A 98 29.25 16.63 -3.24
C HIS A 98 30.71 16.26 -3.52
N PHE A 99 31.01 15.75 -4.72
CA PHE A 99 32.39 15.68 -5.23
C PHE A 99 32.49 16.38 -6.59
#